data_AF-A0A2S7YE72-F1
#
_entry.id   AF-A0A2S7YE72-F1
#
_cell.length_a   1.000
_cell.length_b   1.000
_cell.length_c   1.000
_cell.angle_alpha   90.00
_cell.angle_beta   90.00
_cell.angle_gamma   90.00
#
_symmetry.space_group_name_H-M   'P 1'
#
loop_
_entity.id
_entity.type
_entity.pdbx_description
1 polymer ?
#
loop_
_entity_poly.entity_id
_entity_poly.type
_entity_poly.pdbx_seq_one_letter_code
_entity_poly.pdbx_strand_id
1 'polypeptide(L)'
;MKFQIIAIAATAVYTTLGAAVQQRDGTCRFRVGFARGQNPIAGGDNSLACIAELTYADGNKEQLSDECRYVMNDHCYPIHTNDNMKDGYLDYGANHVDFHDDGCKTESYAGPSGDGTFQDCEIPC
;
A
#
# COMPACT_ATOMS: atom_id res chain seq x y z
N MET A 1 -13.74 34.65 -52.60
CA MET A 1 -14.16 35.01 -51.24
C MET A 1 -13.81 33.84 -50.33
N LYS A 2 -12.97 34.07 -49.31
CA LYS A 2 -12.42 33.04 -48.40
C LYS A 2 -13.41 32.79 -47.26
N PHE A 3 -13.84 31.55 -47.06
CA PHE A 3 -14.52 31.13 -45.82
C PHE A 3 -13.51 30.43 -44.93
N GLN A 4 -13.19 31.06 -43.79
CA GLN A 4 -12.31 30.51 -42.77
C GLN A 4 -13.08 29.51 -41.92
N ILE A 5 -12.60 28.27 -41.87
CA ILE A 5 -13.08 27.23 -40.96
C ILE A 5 -12.50 27.53 -39.58
N ILE A 6 -13.37 27.84 -38.61
CA ILE A 6 -13.00 28.03 -37.21
C ILE A 6 -12.64 26.65 -36.65
N ALA A 7 -11.34 26.41 -36.40
CA ALA A 7 -10.87 25.24 -35.68
C ALA A 7 -11.25 25.38 -34.20
N ILE A 8 -12.20 24.56 -33.74
CA ILE A 8 -12.49 24.41 -32.31
C ILE A 8 -11.35 23.57 -31.74
N ALA A 9 -10.42 24.22 -31.06
CA ALA A 9 -9.40 23.55 -30.27
C ALA A 9 -10.10 22.79 -29.14
N ALA A 10 -10.13 21.45 -29.26
CA ALA A 10 -10.46 20.59 -28.14
C ALA A 10 -9.37 20.79 -27.08
N THR A 11 -9.66 21.63 -26.08
CA THR A 11 -8.90 21.63 -24.84
C THR A 11 -9.08 20.26 -24.25
N ALA A 12 -8.08 19.39 -24.45
CA ALA A 12 -7.93 18.16 -23.71
C ALA A 12 -7.93 18.56 -22.24
N VAL A 13 -9.06 18.31 -21.57
CA VAL A 13 -9.12 18.28 -20.13
C VAL A 13 -8.22 17.12 -19.78
N TYR A 14 -6.97 17.42 -19.41
CA TYR A 14 -6.11 16.47 -18.73
C TYR A 14 -6.80 16.21 -17.40
N THR A 15 -7.69 15.21 -17.40
CA THR A 15 -8.09 14.51 -16.21
C THR A 15 -6.80 14.20 -15.49
N THR A 16 -6.64 14.75 -14.28
CA THR A 16 -5.64 14.36 -13.30
C THR A 16 -5.93 12.92 -12.91
N LEU A 17 -5.69 11.99 -13.83
CA LEU A 17 -5.58 10.58 -13.55
C LEU A 17 -4.37 10.45 -12.65
N GLY A 18 -4.59 9.86 -11.47
CA GLY A 18 -3.65 9.78 -10.36
C GLY A 18 -2.23 9.52 -10.84
N ALA A 19 -1.27 10.16 -10.14
CA ALA A 19 0.15 10.00 -10.36
C ALA A 19 0.45 8.62 -10.93
N ALA A 20 0.74 8.58 -12.24
CA ALA A 20 1.10 7.35 -12.90
C ALA A 20 2.38 6.89 -12.22
N VAL A 21 2.24 5.97 -11.28
CA VAL A 21 3.33 5.19 -10.73
C VAL A 21 4.08 4.65 -11.93
N GLN A 22 5.24 5.23 -12.22
CA GLN A 22 6.07 4.77 -13.32
C GLN A 22 6.53 3.37 -12.94
N GLN A 23 6.09 2.38 -13.71
CA GLN A 23 6.62 1.02 -13.67
C GLN A 23 8.15 1.13 -13.83
N ARG A 24 8.89 0.66 -12.82
CA ARG A 24 10.36 0.74 -12.72
C ARG A 24 10.93 -0.68 -12.81
N ASP A 25 11.51 -1.04 -13.95
CA ASP A 25 12.10 -2.37 -14.20
C ASP A 25 12.74 -2.99 -12.93
N GLY A 26 12.16 -4.09 -12.45
CA GLY A 26 12.71 -4.91 -11.37
C GLY A 26 11.66 -5.59 -10.48
N THR A 27 12.10 -6.09 -9.33
CA THR A 27 11.20 -6.64 -8.32
C THR A 27 11.16 -5.68 -7.15
N CYS A 28 9.99 -5.14 -6.85
CA CYS A 28 9.76 -4.41 -5.61
C CYS A 28 9.35 -5.34 -4.48
N ARG A 29 9.58 -4.87 -3.26
CA ARG A 29 9.11 -5.51 -2.04
C ARG A 29 8.08 -4.61 -1.37
N PHE A 30 6.85 -5.09 -1.28
CA PHE A 30 5.79 -4.42 -0.55
C PHE A 30 5.71 -5.01 0.86
N ARG A 31 5.67 -4.15 1.88
CA ARG A 31 5.48 -4.54 3.28
C ARG A 31 4.28 -3.80 3.84
N VAL A 32 3.29 -4.56 4.31
CA VAL A 32 2.14 -4.03 5.04
C VAL A 32 2.00 -4.72 6.38
N GLY A 33 1.64 -3.99 7.43
CA GLY A 33 1.52 -4.60 8.73
C GLY A 33 1.06 -3.67 9.84
N PHE A 34 0.81 -4.27 10.99
CA PHE A 34 0.63 -3.55 12.24
C PHE A 34 1.47 -4.16 13.36
N ALA A 35 1.79 -3.33 14.33
CA ALA A 35 2.34 -3.73 15.62
C ALA A 35 1.58 -3.03 16.74
N ARG A 36 1.10 -3.82 17.69
CA ARG A 36 0.57 -3.36 18.96
C ARG A 36 1.60 -3.60 20.05
N GLY A 37 2.02 -2.54 20.72
CA GLY A 37 2.78 -2.64 21.96
C GLY A 37 1.83 -2.69 23.15
N GLN A 38 2.14 -3.52 24.13
CA GLN A 38 1.47 -3.53 25.42
C GLN A 38 2.52 -3.31 26.51
N ASN A 39 2.21 -2.47 27.49
CA ASN A 39 3.00 -2.39 28.71
C ASN A 39 2.40 -3.34 29.78
N PRO A 40 2.96 -4.55 29.96
CA PRO A 40 2.40 -5.53 30.88
C PRO A 40 2.55 -5.12 32.36
N ILE A 41 3.38 -4.12 32.66
CA ILE A 41 3.67 -3.66 34.03
C ILE A 41 2.67 -2.57 34.47
N ALA A 42 2.33 -1.65 33.57
CA ALA A 42 1.48 -0.50 33.89
C ALA A 42 0.02 -0.63 33.42
N GLY A 43 -0.33 -1.67 32.67
CA GLY A 43 -1.71 -2.02 32.32
C GLY A 43 -2.49 -0.98 31.49
N GLY A 44 -1.81 0.00 30.87
CA GLY A 44 -2.50 1.15 30.27
C GLY A 44 -1.96 1.62 28.92
N ASP A 45 -0.64 1.67 28.73
CA ASP A 45 -0.07 2.20 27.49
C ASP A 45 -0.01 1.11 26.41
N ASN A 46 -1.03 1.12 25.56
CA ASN A 46 -1.05 0.36 24.33
C ASN A 46 -0.62 1.28 23.18
N SER A 47 0.45 0.93 22.47
CA SER A 47 0.79 1.58 21.21
C SER A 47 0.18 0.79 20.06
N LEU A 48 -0.26 1.49 19.01
CA LEU A 48 -0.61 0.87 17.73
C LEU A 48 0.17 1.63 16.65
N ALA A 49 0.97 0.88 15.90
CA ALA A 49 1.70 1.38 14.75
C ALA A 49 1.32 0.54 13.53
N CYS A 50 1.18 1.19 12.38
CA CYS A 50 0.93 0.52 11.12
C CYS A 50 1.95 0.98 10.09
N ILE A 51 2.19 0.12 9.10
CA ILE A 51 3.10 0.42 8.00
C ILE A 51 2.51 -0.11 6.71
N ALA A 52 2.68 0.67 5.66
CA ALA A 52 2.55 0.30 4.28
C ALA A 52 3.72 0.96 3.53
N GLU A 53 4.68 0.15 3.09
CA GLU A 53 5.91 0.61 2.46
C GLU A 53 6.17 -0.20 1.18
N LEU A 54 6.64 0.47 0.14
CA LEU A 54 7.20 -0.15 -1.05
C LEU A 54 8.70 0.10 -1.10
N THR A 55 9.48 -0.97 -1.23
CA THR A 55 10.90 -0.89 -1.53
C THR A 55 11.12 -1.22 -3.00
N TYR A 56 11.66 -0.27 -3.76
CA TYR A 56 12.00 -0.41 -5.16
C TYR A 56 13.22 -1.30 -5.39
N ALA A 57 13.41 -1.78 -6.63
CA ALA A 57 14.55 -2.61 -7.00
C ALA A 57 15.92 -1.92 -6.81
N ASP A 58 15.94 -0.58 -6.87
CA ASP A 58 17.11 0.25 -6.59
C ASP A 58 17.36 0.46 -5.08
N GLY A 59 16.51 -0.11 -4.22
CA GLY A 59 16.56 -0.01 -2.77
C GLY A 59 15.89 1.25 -2.19
N ASN A 60 15.37 2.15 -3.03
CA ASN A 60 14.61 3.29 -2.55
C ASN A 60 13.31 2.83 -1.89
N LYS A 61 12.91 3.52 -0.83
CA LYS A 61 11.70 3.23 -0.07
C LYS A 61 10.69 4.35 -0.27
N GLU A 62 9.45 3.97 -0.53
CA GLU A 62 8.29 4.86 -0.53
C GLU A 62 7.33 4.40 0.54
N GLN A 63 7.04 5.31 1.47
CA GLN A 63 6.02 5.08 2.47
C GLN A 63 4.66 5.42 1.86
N LEU A 64 3.83 4.41 1.68
CA LEU A 64 2.47 4.55 1.17
C LEU A 64 1.52 5.02 2.28
N SER A 65 1.71 4.51 3.51
CA SER A 65 0.99 4.99 4.70
C SER A 65 1.61 4.48 6.00
N ASP A 66 1.42 5.22 7.10
CA ASP A 66 1.54 4.74 8.49
C ASP A 66 0.22 4.87 9.28
N GLU A 67 -0.81 5.45 8.67
CA GLU A 67 -2.09 5.67 9.34
C GLU A 67 -2.89 4.37 9.40
N CYS A 68 -3.08 3.81 10.58
CA CYS A 68 -3.76 2.52 10.76
C CYS A 68 -5.17 2.44 10.17
N ARG A 69 -5.90 3.55 10.06
CA ARG A 69 -7.20 3.55 9.36
C ARG A 69 -7.09 3.16 7.89
N TYR A 70 -5.99 3.51 7.23
CA TYR A 70 -5.72 3.22 5.82
C TYR A 70 -5.02 1.87 5.63
N VAL A 71 -4.37 1.35 6.68
CA VAL A 71 -3.70 0.05 6.63
C VAL A 71 -4.63 -1.10 7.05
N MET A 72 -5.48 -0.91 8.06
CA MET A 72 -6.29 -1.97 8.68
C MET A 72 -7.77 -1.99 8.32
N ASN A 73 -8.37 -0.84 7.96
CA ASN A 73 -9.83 -0.69 8.06
C ASN A 73 -10.54 -0.26 6.77
N ASP A 74 -9.81 0.15 5.72
CA ASP A 74 -10.50 0.71 4.57
C ASP A 74 -9.77 0.53 3.24
N HIS A 75 -10.58 0.53 2.18
CA HIS A 75 -10.29 0.35 0.76
C HIS A 75 -9.43 1.48 0.16
N CYS A 76 -8.43 1.94 0.88
CA CYS A 76 -7.57 3.02 0.42
C CYS A 76 -6.62 2.48 -0.63
N TYR A 77 -6.92 2.76 -1.90
CA TYR A 77 -5.99 2.56 -3.00
C TYR A 77 -4.58 3.04 -2.60
N PRO A 78 -3.55 2.17 -2.62
CA PRO A 78 -3.52 0.86 -3.28
C PRO A 78 -3.79 -0.39 -2.41
N ILE A 79 -4.12 -0.31 -1.12
CA ILE A 79 -4.06 -1.44 -0.17
C ILE A 79 -5.44 -1.79 0.39
N HIS A 80 -5.79 -3.08 0.33
CA HIS A 80 -7.01 -3.63 0.92
C HIS A 80 -6.62 -4.78 1.86
N THR A 81 -6.86 -4.66 3.16
CA THR A 81 -6.58 -5.74 4.13
C THR A 81 -7.79 -5.99 5.02
N ASN A 82 -7.88 -7.17 5.63
CA ASN A 82 -8.79 -7.43 6.73
C ASN A 82 -8.17 -7.01 8.08
N ASP A 83 -8.98 -7.01 9.15
CA ASP A 83 -8.57 -6.55 10.50
C ASP A 83 -7.34 -7.27 11.09
N ASN A 84 -7.00 -8.46 10.56
CA ASN A 84 -5.85 -9.25 11.01
C ASN A 84 -4.68 -9.29 10.00
N MET A 85 -4.80 -8.56 8.89
CA MET A 85 -3.84 -8.46 7.78
C MET A 85 -3.36 -9.78 7.19
N LYS A 86 -4.12 -10.86 7.35
CA LYS A 86 -3.79 -12.18 6.77
C LYS A 86 -4.45 -12.42 5.42
N ASP A 87 -5.39 -11.55 5.06
CA ASP A 87 -6.17 -11.61 3.83
C ASP A 87 -6.31 -10.19 3.28
N GLY A 88 -6.31 -10.05 1.96
CA GLY A 88 -6.28 -8.76 1.29
C GLY A 88 -5.49 -8.76 0.00
N TYR A 89 -5.39 -7.59 -0.62
CA TYR A 89 -4.62 -7.39 -1.85
C TYR A 89 -4.02 -5.97 -1.94
N LEU A 90 -3.03 -5.84 -2.82
CA LEU A 90 -2.43 -4.58 -3.23
C LEU A 90 -2.66 -4.35 -4.73
N ASP A 91 -3.23 -3.20 -5.08
CA ASP A 91 -3.31 -2.69 -6.46
C ASP A 91 -2.22 -1.65 -6.71
N TYR A 92 -1.05 -2.06 -7.21
CA TYR A 92 0.05 -1.16 -7.50
C TYR A 92 0.29 -1.00 -9.01
N GLY A 93 -0.08 0.16 -9.56
CA GLY A 93 0.02 0.42 -10.99
C GLY A 93 -0.93 -0.47 -11.78
N ALA A 94 -0.39 -1.44 -12.54
CA ALA A 94 -1.15 -2.43 -13.29
C ALA A 94 -1.19 -3.82 -12.62
N ASN A 95 -0.55 -3.96 -11.46
CA ASN A 95 -0.44 -5.24 -10.75
C ASN A 95 -1.48 -5.31 -9.64
N HIS A 96 -2.16 -6.45 -9.57
CA HIS A 96 -2.99 -6.86 -8.44
C HIS A 96 -2.26 -8.01 -7.75
N VAL A 97 -1.98 -7.87 -6.46
CA VAL A 97 -1.22 -8.84 -5.68
C VAL A 97 -2.05 -9.25 -4.48
N ASP A 98 -2.51 -10.50 -4.48
CA ASP A 98 -3.26 -11.11 -3.39
C ASP A 98 -2.30 -11.61 -2.32
N PHE A 99 -2.51 -11.18 -1.08
CA PHE A 99 -1.63 -11.53 0.03
C PHE A 99 -1.68 -13.01 0.42
N HIS A 100 -2.77 -13.70 0.07
CA HIS A 100 -2.94 -15.13 0.33
C HIS A 100 -2.42 -15.99 -0.83
N ASP A 101 -2.77 -15.65 -2.06
CA ASP A 101 -2.55 -16.51 -3.22
C ASP A 101 -1.19 -16.28 -3.92
N ASP A 102 -0.62 -15.07 -3.87
CA ASP A 102 0.58 -14.72 -4.64
C ASP A 102 1.91 -14.98 -3.90
N GLY A 103 1.87 -15.78 -2.82
CA GLY A 103 3.07 -16.24 -2.13
C GLY A 103 3.74 -15.18 -1.26
N CYS A 104 2.99 -14.17 -0.81
CA CYS A 104 3.47 -13.24 0.22
C CYS A 104 3.81 -13.99 1.51
N LYS A 105 4.87 -13.53 2.19
CA LYS A 105 5.30 -14.09 3.46
C LYS A 105 4.59 -13.38 4.60
N THR A 106 3.87 -14.14 5.40
CA THR A 106 3.27 -13.64 6.64
C THR A 106 4.21 -13.83 7.82
N GLU A 107 4.53 -12.75 8.51
CA GLU A 107 5.22 -12.75 9.80
C GLU A 107 4.23 -12.31 10.89
N SER A 108 3.93 -13.18 11.86
CA SER A 108 3.10 -12.84 13.01
C SER A 108 3.81 -13.16 14.32
N TYR A 109 3.61 -12.31 15.33
CA TYR A 109 4.05 -12.58 16.70
C TYR A 109 2.98 -12.15 17.70
N ALA A 110 2.98 -12.80 18.87
CA ALA A 110 2.14 -12.43 19.99
C ALA A 110 2.83 -12.79 21.31
N GLY A 111 2.79 -11.89 22.29
CA GLY A 111 3.38 -12.10 23.61
C GLY A 111 2.93 -11.05 24.63
N PRO A 112 3.48 -11.10 25.86
CA PRO A 112 3.09 -10.19 26.95
C PRO A 112 3.35 -8.70 26.64
N SER A 113 4.28 -8.41 25.73
CA SER A 113 4.62 -7.06 25.29
C SER A 113 3.80 -6.60 24.08
N GLY A 114 2.84 -7.40 23.61
CA GLY A 114 1.96 -7.09 22.48
C GLY A 114 2.06 -8.09 21.32
N ASP A 115 1.52 -7.69 20.17
CA ASP A 115 1.37 -8.55 19.00
C ASP A 115 1.51 -7.76 17.70
N GLY A 116 1.71 -8.46 16.59
CA GLY A 116 1.80 -7.83 15.28
C GLY A 116 1.69 -8.84 14.16
N THR A 117 1.27 -8.36 12.99
CA THR A 117 1.24 -9.13 11.75
C THR A 117 1.74 -8.26 10.62
N PHE A 118 2.61 -8.83 9.79
CA PHE A 118 3.18 -8.22 8.61
C PHE A 118 3.05 -9.17 7.43
N GLN A 119 2.75 -8.62 6.26
CA GLN A 119 2.82 -9.30 4.98
C GLN A 119 3.94 -8.66 4.17
N ASP A 120 4.87 -9.49 3.71
CA ASP A 120 5.95 -9.12 2.81
C ASP A 120 5.74 -9.79 1.45
N CYS A 121 5.44 -9.01 0.42
CA CYS A 121 5.17 -9.45 -0.95
C CYS A 121 6.28 -9.01 -1.90
N GLU A 122 6.61 -9.85 -2.88
CA GLU A 122 7.47 -9.48 -4.01
C GLU A 122 6.58 -9.23 -5.23
N ILE A 123 6.66 -8.02 -5.79
CA ILE A 123 5.78 -7.59 -6.88
C ILE A 123 6.62 -7.06 -8.05
N PRO A 124 6.15 -7.23 -9.30
CA PRO A 124 6.80 -6.59 -10.43
C PRO A 124 6.76 -5.07 -10.29
N CYS A 125 7.89 -4.46 -10.58
CA CYS A 125 8.04 -3.06 -10.87
C CYS A 125 8.65 -2.94 -12.26
#